data_AF-A0A8D9GB15-F1
#
_entry.id   AF-A0A8D9GB15-F1
#
_cell.length_a   1.000
_cell.length_b   1.000
_cell.length_c   1.000
_cell.angle_alpha   90.00
_cell.angle_beta   90.00
_cell.angle_gamma   90.00
#
_symmetry.space_group_name_H-M   'P 1'
#
loop_
_entity.id
_entity.type
_entity.pdbx_description
1 polymer ?
#
loop_
_entity_poly.entity_id
_entity_poly.type
_entity_poly.pdbx_seq_one_letter_code
_entity_poly.pdbx_strand_id
1 'polypeptide(L)'
;RCVILEEGNIVASGLNRTNETGNRGHKTCRDEAIDELIGQCQKDRLSPSQVAEKFSKCVLYVTCEPCIMCASTLSFLGIKEVYYACGNDKFGGCGSIFLLHLESS
;
A
#
# COMPACT_ATOMS: atom_id res chain seq x y z
N ARG A 1 5.28 -8.71 4.97
CA ARG A 1 6.30 -7.96 4.20
C ARG A 1 5.62 -7.41 2.96
N CYS A 2 6.00 -6.22 2.51
CA CYS A 2 5.54 -5.70 1.22
C CYS A 2 6.66 -4.98 0.48
N VAL A 3 6.47 -4.83 -0.83
CA VAL A 3 7.34 -4.07 -1.72
C VAL A 3 6.47 -3.29 -2.71
N ILE A 4 6.87 -2.06 -3.00
CA ILE A 4 6.26 -1.21 -4.02
C ILE A 4 7.19 -1.20 -5.23
N LEU A 5 6.66 -1.50 -6.40
CA LEU A 5 7.37 -1.46 -7.66
C LEU A 5 6.86 -0.32 -8.52
N GLU A 6 7.76 0.40 -9.18
CA GLU A 6 7.47 1.37 -10.23
C GLU A 6 8.17 0.89 -11.50
N GLU A 7 7.39 0.65 -12.58
CA GLU A 7 7.92 0.17 -13.88
C GLU A 7 8.84 -1.07 -13.77
N GLY A 8 8.56 -1.95 -12.80
CA GLY A 8 9.34 -3.17 -12.54
C GLY A 8 10.53 -3.01 -11.59
N ASN A 9 10.83 -1.78 -11.13
CA ASN A 9 11.90 -1.50 -10.17
C ASN A 9 11.34 -1.35 -8.76
N ILE A 10 12.01 -1.91 -7.75
CA ILE A 10 11.60 -1.75 -6.34
C ILE A 10 11.93 -0.32 -5.89
N VAL A 11 10.90 0.44 -5.52
CA VAL A 11 11.04 1.83 -5.04
C VAL A 11 10.88 1.94 -3.53
N ALA A 12 10.14 1.03 -2.90
CA ALA A 12 9.98 1.01 -1.44
C ALA A 12 9.72 -0.41 -0.92
N SER A 13 9.99 -0.63 0.35
CA SER A 13 9.75 -1.91 1.02
C SER A 13 9.34 -1.72 2.48
N GLY A 14 8.54 -2.66 3.00
CA GLY A 14 8.04 -2.56 4.37
C GLY A 14 7.94 -3.90 5.07
N LEU A 15 8.11 -3.86 6.40
CA LEU A 15 8.04 -5.01 7.29
C LEU A 15 6.95 -4.77 8.35
N ASN A 16 6.26 -5.84 8.76
CA ASN A 16 5.19 -5.65 9.73
C ASN A 16 5.81 -5.53 11.13
N ARG A 17 5.79 -4.33 11.72
CA ARG A 17 6.35 -4.05 13.04
C ARG A 17 5.28 -3.74 14.10
N THR A 18 4.03 -4.15 13.86
CA THR A 18 2.90 -3.94 14.78
C THR A 18 3.16 -4.42 16.22
N ASN A 19 4.04 -5.41 16.40
CA ASN A 19 4.37 -5.97 17.71
C ASN A 19 5.38 -5.14 18.51
N GLU A 20 6.09 -4.21 17.87
CA GLU A 20 7.15 -3.39 18.50
C GLU A 20 6.62 -2.04 18.99
N THR A 21 5.57 -1.50 18.34
CA THR A 21 5.07 -0.14 18.61
C THR A 21 3.80 -0.07 19.45
N GLY A 22 3.20 -1.19 19.88
CA GLY A 22 1.94 -1.21 20.64
C GLY A 22 0.69 -0.75 19.86
N ASN A 23 0.88 -0.02 18.76
CA ASN A 23 -0.15 0.49 17.86
C ASN A 23 -0.50 -0.55 16.78
N ARG A 24 -1.41 -1.47 17.12
CA ARG A 24 -1.80 -2.59 16.25
C ARG A 24 -2.48 -2.18 14.92
N GLY A 25 -2.87 -0.91 14.76
CA GLY A 25 -3.59 -0.42 13.58
C GLY A 25 -2.84 0.54 12.64
N HIS A 26 -1.67 1.08 13.04
CA HIS A 26 -1.05 2.24 12.34
C HIS A 26 0.39 2.01 11.85
N LYS A 27 0.97 0.83 12.09
CA LYS A 27 2.37 0.48 11.75
C LYS A 27 2.43 -0.88 11.05
N THR A 28 1.59 -1.06 10.04
CA THR A 28 1.66 -2.25 9.19
C THR A 28 2.82 -2.14 8.21
N CYS A 29 3.21 -3.26 7.58
CA CYS A 29 4.26 -3.21 6.55
C CYS A 29 3.94 -2.21 5.43
N ARG A 30 2.65 -2.03 5.12
CA ARG A 30 2.20 -1.16 4.02
C ARG A 30 2.41 0.31 4.36
N ASP A 31 2.15 0.68 5.61
CA ASP A 31 2.38 2.06 6.09
C ASP A 31 3.87 2.41 6.02
N GLU A 32 4.76 1.49 6.40
CA GLU A 32 6.22 1.69 6.30
C GLU A 32 6.67 1.89 4.85
N ALA A 33 6.15 1.10 3.90
CA ALA A 33 6.50 1.23 2.49
C ALA A 33 5.95 2.53 1.86
N ILE A 34 4.75 2.96 2.26
CA ILE A 34 4.17 4.24 1.81
C ILE A 34 4.97 5.42 2.38
N ASP A 35 5.31 5.39 3.67
CA ASP A 35 6.13 6.41 4.31
C ASP A 35 7.50 6.53 3.65
N GLU A 36 8.13 5.40 3.29
CA GLU A 36 9.40 5.40 2.55
C GLU A 36 9.25 6.07 1.17
N LEU A 37 8.20 5.72 0.42
CA LEU A 37 7.97 6.31 -0.91
C LEU A 37 7.66 7.80 -0.82
N ILE A 38 6.85 8.24 0.15
CA ILE A 38 6.57 9.67 0.40
C ILE A 38 7.85 10.40 0.79
N GLY A 39 8.68 9.79 1.64
CA GLY A 39 9.97 10.35 2.04
C GLY A 39 10.93 10.55 0.86
N GLN A 40 10.91 9.64 -0.12
CA GLN A 40 11.64 9.82 -1.38
C GLN A 40 11.06 10.97 -2.22
N CYS A 41 9.74 10.99 -2.41
CA CYS A 41 9.07 12.07 -3.13
C CYS A 41 9.34 13.47 -2.54
N GLN A 42 9.42 13.56 -1.21
CA GLN A 42 9.77 14.80 -0.51
C GLN A 42 11.24 15.21 -0.76
N LYS A 43 12.17 14.26 -0.76
CA LYS A 43 13.58 14.51 -1.10
C LYS A 43 13.73 15.00 -2.54
N ASP A 44 12.96 14.41 -3.45
CA ASP A 44 12.90 14.77 -4.87
C ASP A 44 12.09 16.06 -5.12
N ARG A 45 11.53 16.67 -4.07
CA ARG A 45 10.69 17.88 -4.10
C ARG A 45 9.54 17.80 -5.11
N LEU A 46 8.95 16.61 -5.23
CA LEU A 46 7.81 16.39 -6.13
C LEU A 46 6.59 17.18 -5.62
N SER A 47 5.88 17.80 -6.56
CA SER A 47 4.58 18.42 -6.29
C SER A 47 3.51 17.35 -6.01
N PRO A 48 2.40 17.70 -5.33
CA PRO A 48 1.34 16.74 -5.01
C PRO A 48 0.79 15.99 -6.24
N SER A 49 0.71 16.65 -7.40
CA SER A 49 0.29 16.01 -8.66
C SER A 49 1.30 14.98 -9.16
N GLN A 50 2.60 15.28 -9.06
CA GLN A 50 3.66 14.33 -9.43
C GLN A 50 3.70 13.14 -8.47
N VAL A 51 3.42 13.37 -7.19
CA VAL A 51 3.30 12.27 -6.21
C VAL A 51 2.14 11.36 -6.58
N ALA A 52 0.95 11.92 -6.88
CA ALA A 52 -0.19 11.14 -7.34
C ALA A 52 0.11 10.37 -8.64
N GLU A 53 0.80 11.00 -9.60
CA GLU A 53 1.24 10.34 -10.83
C GLU A 53 2.19 9.17 -10.53
N LYS A 54 3.12 9.34 -9.58
CA LYS A 54 4.04 8.29 -9.13
C LYS A 54 3.28 7.10 -8.56
N PHE A 55 2.35 7.35 -7.64
CA PHE A 55 1.50 6.29 -7.07
C PHE A 55 0.66 5.56 -8.13
N SER A 56 0.18 6.27 -9.16
CA SER A 56 -0.57 5.66 -10.27
C SER A 56 0.23 4.70 -11.16
N LYS A 57 1.56 4.76 -11.09
CA LYS A 57 2.47 3.83 -11.78
C LYS A 57 2.97 2.72 -10.86
N CYS A 58 2.72 2.83 -9.57
CA CYS A 58 3.17 1.90 -8.57
C CYS A 58 2.28 0.65 -8.49
N VAL A 59 2.92 -0.49 -8.23
CA VAL A 59 2.28 -1.78 -7.96
C VAL A 59 2.75 -2.28 -6.60
N LEU A 60 1.82 -2.65 -5.73
CA LEU A 60 2.13 -3.16 -4.39
C LEU A 60 2.08 -4.69 -4.37
N TYR A 61 3.16 -5.32 -3.93
CA TYR A 61 3.17 -6.76 -3.61
C TYR A 61 3.22 -6.93 -2.10
N VAL A 62 2.29 -7.69 -1.55
CA VAL A 62 2.20 -7.93 -0.11
C VAL A 62 1.98 -9.41 0.19
N THR A 63 2.57 -9.91 1.27
CA THR A 63 2.44 -11.34 1.63
C THR A 63 1.02 -11.74 2.02
N CYS A 64 0.26 -10.83 2.65
CA CYS A 64 -1.10 -11.07 3.11
C CYS A 64 -2.03 -9.97 2.62
N GLU A 65 -3.25 -10.34 2.23
CA GLU A 65 -4.26 -9.42 1.73
C GLU A 65 -4.42 -8.19 2.65
N PRO A 66 -4.48 -6.99 2.08
CA PRO A 66 -4.75 -5.78 2.84
C PRO A 66 -6.07 -5.88 3.59
N CYS A 67 -6.06 -5.42 4.84
CA CYS A 67 -7.33 -5.22 5.54
C CYS A 67 -8.11 -4.08 4.87
N ILE A 68 -9.40 -3.97 5.16
CA ILE A 68 -10.28 -2.93 4.59
C ILE A 68 -9.71 -1.51 4.71
N MET A 69 -9.13 -1.15 5.87
CA MET A 69 -8.51 0.16 6.06
C MET A 69 -7.33 0.39 5.09
N CYS A 70 -6.41 -0.57 5.01
CA CYS A 70 -5.29 -0.47 4.08
C CYS A 70 -5.79 -0.45 2.62
N ALA A 71 -6.80 -1.25 2.27
CA ALA A 71 -7.37 -1.26 0.93
C ALA A 71 -7.96 0.12 0.55
N SER A 72 -8.68 0.77 1.47
CA SER A 72 -9.19 2.14 1.27
C SER A 72 -8.07 3.14 1.06
N THR A 73 -7.01 3.11 1.89
CA THR A 73 -5.87 4.03 1.74
C THR A 73 -5.13 3.82 0.42
N LEU A 74 -4.91 2.58 0.00
CA LEU A 74 -4.26 2.26 -1.27
C LEU A 74 -5.09 2.73 -2.48
N SER A 75 -6.42 2.61 -2.38
CA SER A 75 -7.37 3.14 -3.37
C SER A 75 -7.32 4.67 -3.42
N PHE A 76 -7.33 5.35 -2.27
CA PHE A 76 -7.22 6.81 -2.19
C PHE A 76 -5.89 7.35 -2.74
N LEU A 77 -4.79 6.61 -2.54
CA LEU A 77 -3.49 6.93 -3.11
C LEU A 77 -3.41 6.69 -4.63
N GLY A 78 -4.37 5.97 -5.20
CA GLY A 78 -4.41 5.67 -6.63
C GLY A 78 -3.37 4.64 -7.07
N ILE A 79 -3.01 3.67 -6.21
CA ILE A 79 -2.09 2.60 -6.61
C ILE A 79 -2.70 1.75 -7.71
N LYS A 80 -1.90 1.45 -8.74
CA LYS A 80 -2.36 0.77 -9.96
C LYS A 80 -2.94 -0.60 -9.67
N GLU A 81 -2.17 -1.43 -8.99
CA GLU A 81 -2.48 -2.84 -8.74
C GLU A 81 -1.90 -3.29 -7.41
N VAL A 82 -2.59 -4.22 -6.74
CA VAL A 82 -2.15 -4.84 -5.50
C VAL A 82 -2.19 -6.36 -5.64
N TYR A 83 -1.03 -7.00 -5.51
CA TYR A 83 -0.89 -8.46 -5.55
C TYR A 83 -0.63 -8.99 -4.14
N TYR A 84 -1.33 -10.06 -3.77
CA TYR A 84 -1.14 -10.72 -2.48
C TYR A 84 -1.07 -12.23 -2.56
N ALA A 85 -0.25 -12.84 -1.70
CA ALA A 85 0.01 -14.28 -1.74
C ALA A 85 -1.03 -15.12 -0.97
N CYS A 86 -1.58 -14.57 0.11
CA CYS A 86 -2.59 -15.25 0.94
C CYS A 86 -3.75 -14.30 1.25
N GLY A 87 -4.98 -14.81 1.17
CA GLY A 87 -6.20 -14.10 1.60
C GLY A 87 -6.18 -13.81 3.10
N ASN A 88 -6.96 -12.81 3.51
CA ASN A 88 -7.15 -12.42 4.90
C ASN A 88 -8.60 -12.67 5.32
N ASP A 89 -8.86 -13.87 5.84
CA ASP A 89 -10.20 -14.35 6.20
C ASP A 89 -10.86 -13.59 7.36
N LYS A 90 -10.12 -12.72 8.08
CA LYS A 90 -10.63 -11.96 9.22
C LYS A 90 -11.02 -10.52 8.89
N PHE A 91 -10.30 -9.86 7.98
CA PHE A 91 -10.49 -8.42 7.69
C PHE A 91 -10.24 -8.03 6.22
N GLY A 92 -10.22 -8.98 5.28
CA GLY A 92 -9.82 -8.76 3.88
C GLY A 92 -10.67 -7.73 3.13
N GLY A 93 -10.02 -6.69 2.60
CA GLY A 93 -10.65 -5.57 1.88
C GLY A 93 -10.56 -5.63 0.36
N CYS A 94 -10.02 -6.72 -0.21
CA CYS A 94 -9.78 -6.91 -1.64
C CYS A 94 -10.53 -8.13 -2.19
N GLY A 95 -11.60 -8.56 -1.53
CA GLY A 95 -12.50 -9.62 -2.01
C GLY A 95 -12.77 -10.75 -1.02
N SER A 96 -11.99 -10.90 0.05
CA SER A 96 -12.28 -11.94 1.07
C SER A 96 -13.44 -11.56 1.98
N ILE A 97 -13.70 -10.26 2.20
CA ILE A 97 -14.85 -9.78 3.00
C ILE A 97 -15.57 -8.61 2.30
N PHE A 98 -14.84 -7.64 1.75
CA PHE A 98 -15.40 -6.52 0.99
C PHE A 98 -14.50 -6.17 -0.20
N LEU A 99 -15.04 -5.65 -1.29
CA LEU A 99 -14.29 -5.42 -2.53
C LEU A 99 -14.34 -3.94 -2.89
N LEU A 100 -13.33 -3.18 -2.44
CA LEU A 100 -13.22 -1.72 -2.65
C LEU A 100 -12.54 -1.31 -3.96
N HIS A 101 -11.97 -2.27 -4.72
CA HIS A 101 -11.24 -1.98 -5.96
C HIS A 101 -12.15 -1.82 -7.20
N LEU A 102 -13.47 -1.74 -7.03
CA LEU A 102 -14.44 -1.74 -8.13
C LEU A 102 -15.28 -0.46 -8.26
N GLU A 103 -14.98 0.62 -7.53
CA GLU A 103 -15.62 1.90 -7.81
C GLU A 103 -14.84 2.69 -8.86
N SER A 104 -15.21 2.44 -10.11
CA SER A 104 -15.07 3.40 -11.21
C SER A 104 -16.38 3.38 -11.98
N SER A 105 -17.23 4.37 -11.71
CA SER A 105 -18.31 4.83 -12.59
C SER A 105 -18.15 6.32 -12.78
#